data_AF-X0RA48-F1
#
_entry.id   AF-X0RA48-F1
#
_cell.length_a   1.000
_cell.length_b   1.000
_cell.length_c   1.000
_cell.angle_alpha   90.00
_cell.angle_beta   90.00
_cell.angle_gamma   90.00
#
_symmetry.space_group_name_H-M   'P 1'
#
loop_
_entity.id
_entity.type
_entity.pdbx_description
1 polymer ?
#
loop_
_entity_poly.entity_id
_entity_poly.type
_entity_poly.pdbx_seq_one_letter_code
_entity_poly.pdbx_strand_id
1 'polypeptide(L)'
;MTSAQHEPLAASIVVSDIRAADFSASLANSTIYQQMGLAQTDSMTVRFKPTSATSGQVFITTSKPVSTPFADVVLNINDKGQRNVIPKTLLMPLNSRLPIDTPKNIVTGAKKPNLQCVL
;
A
#
# COMPACT_ATOMS: atom_id res chain seq x y z
N MET A 1 23.65 6.09 -8.12
CA MET A 1 22.20 6.25 -7.98
C MET A 1 21.70 5.09 -7.13
N THR A 2 21.20 5.35 -5.93
CA THR A 2 20.61 4.33 -5.05
C THR A 2 19.10 4.30 -5.29
N SER A 3 18.57 3.11 -5.58
CA SER A 3 17.16 2.90 -5.95
C SER A 3 16.29 2.90 -4.69
N ALA A 4 15.19 3.67 -4.67
CA ALA A 4 14.26 3.72 -3.54
C ALA A 4 13.54 2.37 -3.30
N GLN A 5 13.44 1.50 -4.32
CA GLN A 5 12.95 0.12 -4.18
C GLN A 5 13.96 -0.82 -3.49
N HIS A 6 15.21 -0.38 -3.30
CA HIS A 6 16.22 -1.14 -2.56
C HIS A 6 16.38 -0.64 -1.12
N GLU A 7 15.71 0.45 -0.76
CA GLU A 7 15.71 0.97 0.60
C GLU A 7 14.43 0.53 1.32
N PRO A 8 14.49 0.35 2.65
CA PRO A 8 13.28 0.11 3.43
C PRO A 8 12.29 1.28 3.32
N LEU A 9 10.99 0.95 3.26
CA LEU A 9 9.91 1.93 3.21
C LEU A 9 9.90 2.75 4.50
N ALA A 10 9.75 4.07 4.38
CA ALA A 10 9.48 4.98 5.47
C ALA A 10 8.36 5.94 5.08
N ALA A 11 7.25 5.90 5.80
CA ALA A 11 6.11 6.79 5.62
C ALA A 11 5.61 7.30 6.97
N SER A 12 4.95 8.45 6.97
CA SER A 12 4.25 8.95 8.16
C SER A 12 2.86 9.46 7.80
N ILE A 13 1.93 9.26 8.73
CA ILE A 13 0.55 9.74 8.64
C ILE A 13 0.31 10.65 9.83
N VAL A 14 -0.11 11.89 9.59
CA VAL A 14 -0.53 12.82 10.65
C VAL A 14 -1.91 12.43 11.15
N VAL A 15 -2.09 12.47 12.46
CA VAL A 15 -3.37 12.20 13.13
C VAL A 15 -3.71 13.40 14.01
N SER A 16 -4.93 13.89 13.88
CA SER A 16 -5.49 14.99 14.68
C SER A 16 -6.75 14.53 15.43
N ASP A 17 -7.24 15.39 16.33
CA ASP A 17 -8.52 15.22 17.01
C ASP A 17 -8.61 13.97 17.89
N ILE A 18 -7.46 13.53 18.42
CA ILE A 18 -7.32 12.37 19.30
C ILE A 18 -7.08 12.79 20.75
N ARG A 19 -7.09 11.84 21.68
CA ARG A 19 -6.42 12.00 22.98
C ARG A 19 -5.11 11.21 22.96
N ALA A 20 -3.98 11.90 22.85
CA ALA A 20 -2.67 11.27 22.65
C ALA A 20 -2.31 10.21 23.71
N ALA A 21 -2.73 10.41 24.96
CA ALA A 21 -2.49 9.48 26.07
C ALA A 21 -3.24 8.14 25.93
N ASP A 22 -4.38 8.14 25.23
CA ASP A 22 -5.25 6.97 25.06
C ASP A 22 -5.23 6.43 23.62
N PHE A 23 -4.42 7.05 22.75
CA PHE A 23 -4.32 6.71 21.35
C PHE A 23 -3.18 5.72 21.10
N SER A 24 -3.46 4.69 20.31
CA SER A 24 -2.42 3.82 19.78
C SER A 24 -2.75 3.39 18.36
N ALA A 25 -1.72 3.25 17.53
CA ALA A 25 -1.82 2.64 16.21
C ALA A 25 -0.83 1.48 16.12
N SER A 26 -1.30 0.37 15.57
CA SER A 26 -0.53 -0.86 15.39
C SER A 26 -0.92 -1.52 14.06
N LEU A 27 -0.12 -2.48 13.61
CA LEU A 27 -0.53 -3.34 12.50
C LEU A 27 -1.66 -4.26 12.95
N ALA A 28 -2.66 -4.45 12.10
CA ALA A 28 -3.64 -5.50 12.29
C ALA A 28 -2.98 -6.89 12.21
N ASN A 29 -3.62 -7.89 12.80
CA ASN A 29 -3.17 -9.26 12.70
C ASN A 29 -3.28 -9.81 11.27
N SER A 30 -2.53 -10.86 10.95
CA SER A 30 -2.54 -11.47 9.62
C SER A 30 -3.92 -12.02 9.21
N THR A 31 -4.74 -12.46 10.18
CA THR A 31 -6.12 -12.91 9.92
C THR A 31 -7.00 -11.82 9.33
N ILE A 32 -6.89 -10.58 9.82
CA ILE A 32 -7.64 -9.42 9.29
C ILE A 32 -7.20 -9.10 7.87
N TYR A 33 -5.90 -9.18 7.57
CA TYR A 33 -5.39 -9.04 6.20
C TYR A 33 -6.00 -10.09 5.27
N GLN A 34 -6.01 -11.36 5.68
CA GLN A 34 -6.59 -12.46 4.91
C GLN A 34 -8.10 -12.29 4.68
N GLN A 35 -8.84 -11.85 5.69
CA GLN A 35 -10.27 -11.56 5.58
C GLN A 35 -10.60 -10.47 4.56
N MET A 36 -9.66 -9.55 4.31
CA MET A 36 -9.78 -8.51 3.29
C MET A 36 -9.16 -8.89 1.94
N GLY A 37 -8.63 -10.12 1.80
CA GLY A 37 -7.94 -10.55 0.58
C GLY A 37 -6.59 -9.86 0.36
N LEU A 38 -5.96 -9.36 1.41
CA LEU A 38 -4.67 -8.68 1.38
C LEU A 38 -3.56 -9.58 1.93
N ALA A 39 -2.32 -9.33 1.49
CA ALA A 39 -1.12 -9.96 2.04
C ALA A 39 -0.39 -8.97 2.96
N GLN A 40 -0.02 -9.42 4.16
CA GLN A 40 0.77 -8.60 5.08
C GLN A 40 2.21 -8.50 4.58
N THR A 41 2.81 -7.31 4.68
CA THR A 41 4.23 -7.11 4.32
C THR A 41 5.15 -7.57 5.45
N ASP A 42 5.87 -8.67 5.22
CA ASP A 42 6.81 -9.31 6.16
C ASP A 42 8.07 -8.45 6.38
N SER A 43 7.96 -7.44 7.23
CA SER A 43 9.02 -6.55 7.74
C SER A 43 8.46 -5.20 8.21
N MET A 44 7.17 -4.97 7.97
CA MET A 44 6.52 -3.72 8.30
C MET A 44 6.30 -3.57 9.81
N THR A 45 6.47 -2.34 10.28
CA THR A 45 6.28 -1.93 11.67
C THR A 45 5.51 -0.61 11.67
N VAL A 46 4.68 -0.44 12.69
CA VAL A 46 3.89 0.78 12.90
C VAL A 46 4.17 1.30 14.30
N ARG A 47 4.45 2.60 14.42
CA ARG A 47 4.65 3.26 15.71
C ARG A 47 3.94 4.61 15.74
N PHE A 48 3.16 4.84 16.78
CA PHE A 48 2.62 6.16 17.07
C PHE A 48 3.61 6.99 17.89
N LYS A 49 3.75 8.28 17.54
CA LYS A 49 4.44 9.28 18.36
C LYS A 49 3.53 10.49 18.53
N PRO A 50 3.16 10.87 19.75
CA PRO A 50 2.39 12.07 19.98
C PRO A 50 3.22 13.32 19.63
N THR A 51 2.57 14.31 19.02
CA THR A 51 3.14 15.63 18.74
C THR A 51 2.53 16.71 19.62
N SER A 52 1.32 16.48 20.13
CA SER A 52 0.66 17.29 21.15
C SER A 52 -0.29 16.42 21.99
N ALA A 53 -1.06 17.03 22.88
CA ALA A 53 -2.14 16.33 23.60
C ALA A 53 -3.26 15.84 22.66
N THR A 54 -3.45 16.48 21.50
CA THR A 54 -4.56 16.20 20.57
C THR A 54 -4.11 15.76 19.17
N SER A 55 -2.81 15.54 18.97
CA SER A 55 -2.27 15.15 17.67
C SER A 55 -1.02 14.28 17.78
N GLY A 56 -0.71 13.56 16.70
CA GLY A 56 0.52 12.79 16.59
C GLY A 56 0.81 12.35 15.17
N GLN A 57 1.83 11.51 15.05
CA GLN A 57 2.24 10.90 13.80
C GLN A 57 2.33 9.39 13.95
N VAL A 58 1.75 8.67 13.00
CA VAL A 58 1.92 7.24 12.84
C VAL A 58 3.03 7.02 11.82
N PHE A 59 4.15 6.47 12.29
CA PHE A 59 5.28 6.09 11.46
C PHE A 59 5.10 4.65 11.00
N ILE A 60 5.31 4.43 9.70
CA ILE A 60 5.24 3.14 9.05
C ILE A 60 6.61 2.89 8.43
N THR A 61 7.29 1.85 8.90
CA THR A 61 8.63 1.52 8.43
C THR A 61 8.75 0.04 8.13
N THR A 62 9.49 -0.33 7.09
CA THR A 62 9.93 -1.72 6.90
C THR A 62 11.39 -1.87 7.31
N SER A 63 11.79 -3.08 7.71
CA SER A 63 13.21 -3.41 7.93
C SER A 63 13.90 -3.97 6.67
N LYS A 64 13.12 -4.33 5.66
CA LYS A 64 13.57 -4.83 4.37
C LYS A 64 12.92 -4.03 3.23
N PRO A 65 13.52 -4.00 2.04
CA PRO A 65 12.90 -3.40 0.88
C PRO A 65 11.57 -4.08 0.55
N VAL A 66 10.61 -3.30 0.07
CA VAL A 66 9.32 -3.83 -0.40
C VAL A 66 9.43 -4.08 -1.90
N SER A 67 9.15 -5.31 -2.33
CA SER A 67 9.35 -5.76 -3.71
C SER A 67 8.25 -5.32 -4.68
N THR A 68 7.16 -4.75 -4.18
CA THR A 68 5.98 -4.35 -4.95
C THR A 68 5.89 -2.82 -5.05
N PRO A 69 5.28 -2.26 -6.12
CA PRO A 69 5.14 -0.81 -6.28
C PRO A 69 4.12 -0.18 -5.31
N PHE A 70 3.44 -1.01 -4.51
CA PHE A 70 2.53 -0.61 -3.45
C PHE A 70 2.70 -1.54 -2.25
N ALA A 71 2.40 -1.06 -1.06
CA ALA A 71 2.35 -1.86 0.17
C ALA A 71 1.02 -1.63 0.89
N ASP A 72 0.29 -2.70 1.17
CA ASP A 72 -0.96 -2.60 1.91
C ASP A 72 -0.72 -2.60 3.43
N VAL A 73 -1.31 -1.63 4.09
CA VAL A 73 -1.20 -1.40 5.53
C VAL A 73 -2.58 -1.36 6.13
N VAL A 74 -2.83 -2.27 7.06
CA VAL A 74 -4.07 -2.30 7.83
C VAL A 74 -3.73 -1.83 9.23
N LEU A 75 -4.22 -0.65 9.56
CA LEU A 75 -3.99 -0.02 10.85
C LEU A 75 -5.08 -0.44 11.83
N ASN A 76 -4.69 -1.04 12.94
CA ASN A 76 -5.55 -1.19 14.10
C ASN A 76 -5.34 0.02 15.01
N ILE A 77 -6.38 0.85 15.11
CA ILE A 77 -6.39 2.09 15.88
C ILE A 77 -7.23 1.89 17.12
N ASN A 78 -6.69 2.31 18.26
CA ASN A 78 -7.45 2.47 19.49
C ASN A 78 -7.47 3.96 19.84
N ASP A 79 -8.66 4.53 19.99
CA ASP A 79 -8.87 5.88 20.53
C ASP A 79 -9.96 5.81 21.60
N LYS A 80 -9.61 6.10 22.85
CA LYS A 80 -10.53 6.09 24.01
C LYS A 80 -11.29 4.76 24.18
N GLY A 81 -10.66 3.64 23.82
CA GLY A 81 -11.27 2.30 23.91
C GLY A 81 -12.12 1.89 22.70
N GLN A 82 -12.33 2.79 21.72
CA GLN A 82 -12.93 2.43 20.44
C GLN A 82 -11.84 1.89 19.51
N ARG A 83 -12.00 0.62 19.11
CA ARG A 83 -11.09 -0.06 18.18
C ARG A 83 -11.63 0.02 16.77
N ASN A 84 -10.87 0.65 15.89
CA ASN A 84 -11.19 0.78 14.48
C ASN A 84 -10.06 0.19 13.62
N VAL A 85 -10.45 -0.58 12.60
CA VAL A 85 -9.53 -1.12 11.61
C VAL A 85 -9.63 -0.25 10.35
N ILE A 86 -8.52 0.36 9.93
CA ILE A 86 -8.48 1.25 8.77
C ILE A 86 -7.50 0.68 7.73
N PRO A 87 -8.00 0.22 6.56
CA PRO A 87 -7.13 -0.17 5.45
C PRO A 87 -6.56 1.07 4.74
N LYS A 88 -5.27 1.01 4.39
CA LYS A 88 -4.52 2.02 3.64
C LYS A 88 -3.58 1.34 2.65
N THR A 89 -3.42 1.92 1.46
CA THR A 89 -2.42 1.47 0.48
C THR A 89 -1.34 2.55 0.36
N LEU A 90 -0.08 2.15 0.54
CA LEU A 90 1.07 3.03 0.38
C LEU A 90 1.66 2.86 -1.01
N LEU A 91 1.67 3.92 -1.81
CA LEU A 91 2.29 3.92 -3.12
C LEU A 91 3.78 4.18 -3.00
N MET A 92 4.59 3.33 -3.63
CA MET A 92 6.04 3.54 -3.67
C MET A 92 6.43 4.39 -4.87
N PRO A 93 7.37 5.33 -4.71
CA PRO A 93 7.91 6.06 -5.84
C PRO A 93 8.60 5.07 -6.78
N LEU A 94 8.19 5.09 -8.05
CA LEU A 94 8.87 4.32 -9.09
C LEU A 94 10.19 5.02 -9.40
N ASN A 95 11.30 4.43 -8.99
CA ASN A 95 12.60 4.78 -9.55
C ASN A 95 12.56 4.48 -11.05
N SER A 96 12.79 5.53 -11.84
CA SER A 96 12.59 5.61 -13.28
C SER A 96 13.09 4.38 -14.07
N ARG A 97 12.24 3.95 -15.02
CA ARG A 97 12.41 2.86 -16.01
C ARG A 97 12.09 1.43 -15.53
N LEU A 98 10.89 1.23 -14.96
CA LEU A 98 10.23 -0.05 -15.25
C LEU A 98 9.84 -0.02 -16.75
N PRO A 99 10.35 -0.92 -17.60
CA PRO A 99 9.90 -0.98 -18.98
C PRO A 99 8.39 -1.24 -18.96
N ILE A 100 7.63 -0.31 -19.50
CA ILE A 100 6.26 -0.59 -19.89
C ILE A 100 6.39 -1.41 -21.16
N ASP A 101 6.33 -2.73 -21.05
CA ASP A 101 6.16 -3.60 -22.21
C ASP A 101 4.80 -3.27 -22.81
N THR A 102 4.78 -2.35 -23.78
CA THR A 102 3.62 -2.22 -24.64
C THR A 102 3.46 -3.58 -25.32
N PRO A 103 2.33 -4.28 -25.18
CA PRO A 103 2.10 -5.47 -25.99
C PRO A 103 2.35 -5.03 -27.42
N LYS A 104 3.31 -5.68 -28.10
CA LYS A 104 3.45 -5.50 -29.54
C LYS A 104 2.06 -5.75 -30.07
N ASN A 105 1.41 -4.70 -30.56
CA ASN A 105 0.17 -4.85 -31.27
C ASN A 105 0.57 -5.57 -32.55
N ILE A 106 0.64 -6.90 -32.49
CA ILE A 106 0.69 -7.72 -33.68
C ILE A 106 -0.73 -7.66 -34.22
N VAL A 107 -1.07 -6.52 -34.83
CA VAL A 107 -2.03 -6.49 -35.92
C VAL A 107 -1.36 -7.29 -37.03
N THR A 108 -1.33 -8.62 -36.89
CA THR A 108 -1.26 -9.48 -38.05
C THR A 108 -2.57 -9.17 -38.76
N GLY A 109 -2.49 -8.35 -39.81
CA GLY A 109 -3.65 -7.90 -40.56
C GLY A 109 -4.56 -9.10 -40.83
N ALA A 110 -5.72 -9.12 -40.17
CA ALA A 110 -6.69 -10.16 -40.37
C ALA A 110 -7.00 -10.19 -41.87
N LYS A 111 -6.71 -11.31 -42.52
CA LYS A 111 -7.05 -11.53 -43.92
C LYS A 111 -8.57 -11.37 -44.01
N LYS A 112 -9.01 -10.35 -44.76
CA LYS A 112 -10.41 -9.97 -44.95
C LYS A 112 -11.24 -11.22 -45.24
N PRO A 113 -12.28 -11.55 -44.45
CA PRO A 113 -13.16 -12.66 -44.80
C PRO A 113 -13.92 -12.27 -46.07
N ASN A 114 -13.73 -13.04 -47.14
CA ASN A 114 -14.62 -12.96 -48.30
C ASN A 114 -15.95 -13.59 -47.88
N LEU A 115 -16.90 -12.77 -47.46
CA LEU A 115 -18.29 -13.18 -47.32
C LEU A 115 -18.88 -13.25 -48.74
N GLN A 116 -19.00 -14.47 -49.27
CA GLN A 116 -19.88 -14.71 -50.43
C GLN A 116 -21.32 -14.56 -49.95
N CYS A 117 -21.99 -13.52 -50.45
CA CYS A 117 -23.43 -13.35 -50.28
C CYS A 117 -24.13 -14.32 -51.23
N VAL A 118 -24.83 -15.32 -50.68
CA VAL A 118 -25.72 -16.21 -51.44
C VAL A 118 -27.15 -15.77 -51.13
N LEU A 119 -27.85 -15.31 -52.16
CA LEU A 119 -29.31 -15.13 -52.20
C LEU A 119 -29.86 -16.00 -53.33
#